data_AF-A0A4R3TLL0-F1
#
_entry.id   AF-A0A4R3TLL0-F1
#
_cell.length_a   1.000
_cell.length_b   1.000
_cell.length_c   1.000
_cell.angle_alpha   90.00
_cell.angle_beta   90.00
_cell.angle_gamma   90.00
#
_symmetry.space_group_name_H-M   'P 1'
#
loop_
_entity.id
_entity.type
_entity.pdbx_description
1 polymer ?
#
loop_
_entity_poly.entity_id
_entity_poly.type
_entity_poly.pdbx_seq_one_letter_code
_entity_poly.pdbx_strand_id
1 'polypeptide(L)'
;CIDNGPIEGLWGIIKAEMYYLNEFHTIEGLKSSLEKYIKFYNNERPQGRYCDQTPIEVRTAALTAVNEVRQYPIEVNKRIEKYYQSFKAEQTNIATA
;
A
#
# COMPACT_ATOMS: atom_id res chain seq x y z
N CYS A 1 5.80 12.96 3.29
CA CYS A 1 4.92 13.22 2.14
C CYS A 1 3.85 12.13 2.11
N ILE A 2 2.56 12.46 2.00
CA ILE A 2 1.46 11.49 2.09
C ILE A 2 1.53 10.45 0.96
N ASP A 3 1.99 10.86 -0.22
CA ASP A 3 2.00 10.00 -1.41
C ASP A 3 3.22 9.06 -1.47
N ASN A 4 4.26 9.34 -0.70
CA ASN A 4 5.52 8.58 -0.73
C ASN A 4 5.35 7.17 -0.16
N GLY A 5 4.65 7.03 0.96
CA GLY A 5 4.47 5.72 1.60
C GLY A 5 3.74 4.71 0.69
N PRO A 6 2.60 5.05 0.08
CA PRO A 6 1.91 4.17 -0.86
C PRO A 6 2.76 3.76 -2.07
N ILE A 7 3.48 4.71 -2.68
CA ILE A 7 4.29 4.41 -3.87
C ILE A 7 5.53 3.57 -3.53
N GLU A 8 6.16 3.80 -2.38
CA GLU A 8 7.26 2.97 -1.86
C GLU A 8 6.79 1.54 -1.60
N GLY A 9 5.62 1.36 -1.00
CA GLY A 9 5.02 0.05 -0.79
C GLY A 9 4.78 -0.71 -2.10
N LEU A 10 4.21 -0.03 -3.11
CA LEU A 10 4.01 -0.60 -4.44
C LEU A 10 5.34 -1.03 -5.08
N TRP A 11 6.35 -0.17 -5.06
CA TRP A 11 7.67 -0.51 -5.59
C TRP A 11 8.36 -1.63 -4.82
N GLY A 12 8.12 -1.74 -3.51
CA GLY A 12 8.57 -2.88 -2.70
C GLY A 12 8.01 -4.20 -3.24
N ILE A 13 6.71 -4.24 -3.51
CA ILE A 13 6.02 -5.41 -4.08
C ILE A 13 6.56 -5.75 -5.48
N ILE A 14 6.61 -4.77 -6.39
CA ILE A 14 7.11 -4.97 -7.76
C ILE A 14 8.54 -5.54 -7.73
N LYS A 15 9.39 -5.03 -6.84
CA LYS A 15 10.76 -5.52 -6.72
C LYS A 15 10.80 -6.96 -6.21
N ALA A 16 10.07 -7.27 -5.16
CA ALA A 16 10.07 -8.58 -4.52
C ALA A 16 9.45 -9.69 -5.39
N GLU A 17 8.33 -9.38 -6.06
CA GLU A 17 7.52 -10.38 -6.78
C GLU A 17 7.84 -10.46 -8.27
N MET A 18 8.49 -9.44 -8.85
CA MET A 18 8.84 -9.43 -10.28
C MET A 18 10.34 -9.21 -10.50
N TYR A 19 10.91 -8.13 -9.99
CA TYR A 19 12.28 -7.77 -10.38
C TYR A 19 13.33 -8.76 -9.86
N TYR A 20 13.31 -9.10 -8.57
CA TYR A 20 14.32 -9.97 -7.95
C TYR A 20 14.20 -11.44 -8.34
N LEU A 21 13.07 -11.85 -8.94
CA LEU A 21 12.83 -13.23 -9.38
C LEU A 21 13.24 -13.47 -10.84
N ASN A 22 13.70 -12.44 -11.55
CA ASN A 22 14.02 -12.51 -12.97
C ASN A 22 15.38 -11.87 -13.25
N GLU A 23 16.06 -12.36 -14.28
CA GLU A 23 17.25 -11.71 -14.85
C GLU A 23 16.87 -10.90 -16.08
N PHE A 24 17.38 -9.67 -16.16
CA PHE A 24 17.13 -8.77 -17.28
C PHE A 24 18.44 -8.41 -17.97
N HIS A 25 18.53 -8.70 -19.26
CA HIS A 25 19.70 -8.37 -20.08
C HIS A 25 19.48 -7.15 -20.98
N THR A 26 18.24 -6.66 -21.09
CA THR A 26 17.87 -5.49 -21.89
C THR A 26 16.87 -4.60 -21.16
N ILE A 27 16.92 -3.30 -21.45
CA ILE A 27 15.97 -2.32 -20.91
C ILE A 27 14.56 -2.62 -21.44
N GLU A 28 14.45 -3.05 -22.70
CA GLU A 28 13.19 -3.40 -23.35
C GLU A 28 12.53 -4.60 -22.65
N GLY A 29 13.32 -5.61 -22.27
CA GLY A 29 12.85 -6.76 -21.51
C GLY A 29 12.31 -6.35 -20.14
N LEU A 30 13.06 -5.50 -19.42
CA LEU A 30 12.62 -4.96 -18.13
C LEU A 30 11.32 -4.15 -18.26
N LYS A 31 11.22 -3.26 -19.26
CA LYS A 31 10.01 -2.46 -19.52
C LYS A 31 8.81 -3.35 -19.82
N SER A 32 8.96 -4.35 -20.69
CA SER A 32 7.87 -5.28 -21.03
C SER A 32 7.39 -6.07 -19.81
N SER A 33 8.30 -6.56 -18.96
CA SER A 33 7.93 -7.27 -17.73
C SER A 33 7.25 -6.34 -16.72
N LEU A 34 7.71 -5.09 -16.60
CA LEU A 34 7.06 -4.08 -15.76
C LEU A 34 5.63 -3.77 -16.23
N GLU A 35 5.43 -3.56 -17.54
CA GLU A 35 4.11 -3.32 -18.13
C GLU A 35 3.15 -4.49 -17.86
N LYS A 36 3.62 -5.72 -18.07
CA LYS A 36 2.84 -6.94 -17.77
C LYS A 36 2.49 -7.02 -16.30
N TYR A 37 3.44 -6.76 -15.41
CA TYR A 37 3.21 -6.83 -13.97
C TYR A 37 2.23 -5.76 -13.49
N ILE A 38 2.33 -4.52 -13.99
CA ILE A 38 1.38 -3.45 -13.67
C ILE A 38 -0.03 -3.83 -14.14
N LYS A 39 -0.17 -4.42 -15.34
CA LYS A 39 -1.45 -4.89 -15.85
C LYS A 39 -2.04 -5.98 -14.94
N PHE A 40 -1.24 -6.98 -14.59
CA PHE A 40 -1.62 -8.04 -13.64
C PHE A 40 -2.03 -7.46 -12.29
N TYR A 41 -1.19 -6.62 -11.69
CA TYR A 41 -1.44 -6.01 -10.38
C TYR A 41 -2.76 -5.26 -10.35
N ASN A 42 -3.05 -4.48 -11.38
CA ASN A 42 -4.25 -3.65 -11.43
C ASN A 42 -5.54 -4.42 -11.70
N ASN A 43 -5.48 -5.45 -12.56
CA ASN A 43 -6.69 -6.09 -13.10
C ASN A 43 -6.93 -7.52 -12.61
N GLU A 44 -5.92 -8.17 -12.05
CA GLU A 44 -5.98 -9.61 -11.75
C GLU A 44 -5.60 -9.94 -10.30
N ARG A 45 -4.84 -9.08 -9.61
CA ARG A 45 -4.35 -9.34 -8.25
C ARG A 45 -5.41 -9.01 -7.19
N PRO A 46 -6.02 -10.02 -6.52
CA PRO A 46 -6.96 -9.77 -5.43
C PRO A 46 -6.22 -9.13 -4.25
N GLN A 47 -6.87 -8.20 -3.57
CA GLN A 47 -6.32 -7.58 -2.37
C GLN A 47 -7.22 -7.94 -1.18
N GLY A 48 -6.73 -8.73 -0.24
CA GLY A 48 -7.51 -9.15 0.93
C GLY A 48 -8.07 -7.97 1.75
N ARG A 49 -7.33 -6.86 1.81
CA ARG A 49 -7.79 -5.60 2.41
C ARG A 49 -9.08 -5.07 1.77
N TYR A 50 -9.26 -5.31 0.48
CA TYR A 50 -10.37 -4.80 -0.32
C TYR A 50 -11.41 -5.87 -0.61
N CYS A 51 -11.62 -6.82 0.31
CA CYS A 51 -12.56 -7.93 0.14
C CYS A 51 -12.30 -8.70 -1.17
N ASP A 52 -11.02 -8.99 -1.44
CA ASP A 52 -10.53 -9.68 -2.63
C ASP A 52 -10.82 -8.97 -3.97
N GLN A 53 -11.17 -7.67 -3.93
CA GLN A 53 -11.25 -6.84 -5.13
C GLN A 53 -9.85 -6.46 -5.63
N THR A 54 -9.73 -6.32 -6.94
CA THR A 54 -8.55 -5.80 -7.62
C THR A 54 -8.45 -4.27 -7.48
N PRO A 55 -7.26 -3.68 -7.62
CA PRO A 55 -7.09 -2.23 -7.55
C PRO A 55 -8.01 -1.44 -8.50
N ILE A 56 -8.24 -1.94 -9.72
CA ILE A 56 -9.09 -1.26 -10.69
C ILE A 56 -10.57 -1.31 -10.29
N GLU A 57 -11.03 -2.41 -9.69
CA GLU A 57 -12.41 -2.53 -9.19
C GLU A 57 -12.65 -1.58 -8.04
N VAL A 58 -11.71 -1.49 -7.09
CA VAL A 58 -11.79 -0.54 -5.97
C VAL A 58 -11.82 0.90 -6.47
N ARG A 59 -10.95 1.25 -7.42
CA ARG A 59 -10.92 2.57 -8.05
C ARG A 59 -12.22 2.88 -8.77
N THR A 60 -12.75 1.92 -9.53
CA THR A 60 -13.99 2.09 -10.28
C THR A 60 -15.17 2.30 -9.34
N ALA A 61 -15.31 1.46 -8.32
CA ALA A 61 -16.35 1.58 -7.30
C ALA A 61 -16.33 2.95 -6.62
N ALA A 62 -15.14 3.46 -6.26
CA ALA A 62 -14.98 4.78 -5.67
C ALA A 62 -15.38 5.92 -6.62
N LEU A 63 -15.06 5.81 -7.91
CA LEU A 63 -15.43 6.82 -8.92
C LEU A 63 -16.93 6.80 -9.27
N THR A 64 -17.58 5.65 -9.18
CA THR A 64 -19.01 5.50 -9.48
C THR A 64 -19.92 5.75 -8.29
N ALA A 65 -19.38 5.83 -7.08
CA ALA A 65 -20.17 6.03 -5.87
C ALA A 65 -20.82 7.42 -5.86
N VAL A 66 -22.15 7.47 -5.79
CA VAL A 66 -22.92 8.72 -5.80
C VAL A 66 -23.12 9.29 -4.39
N ASN A 67 -23.29 8.41 -3.38
CA ASN A 67 -23.64 8.82 -2.02
C ASN A 67 -22.61 8.39 -0.97
N GLU A 68 -22.10 7.16 -1.03
CA GLU A 68 -21.17 6.64 -0.01
C GLU A 68 -20.03 5.84 -0.66
N VAL A 69 -18.79 6.32 -0.46
CA VAL A 69 -17.58 5.60 -0.86
C VAL A 69 -17.23 4.60 0.23
N ARG A 70 -17.16 3.32 -0.12
CA ARG A 70 -16.70 2.25 0.79
C ARG A 70 -15.35 2.64 1.37
N GLN A 71 -15.28 2.70 2.71
CA GLN A 71 -14.05 3.01 3.43
C GLN A 71 -13.29 1.72 3.75
N TYR A 72 -11.96 1.82 3.69
CA TYR A 72 -11.04 0.75 4.07
C TYR A 72 -10.10 1.29 5.15
N PRO A 73 -10.54 1.39 6.41
CA PRO A 73 -9.68 1.92 7.48
C PRO A 73 -8.41 1.06 7.61
N ILE A 74 -7.27 1.72 7.84
CA ILE A 74 -6.02 1.01 8.16
C ILE A 74 -6.17 0.45 9.58
N GLU A 75 -5.94 -0.85 9.74
CA GLU A 75 -5.93 -1.47 11.06
C GLU A 75 -4.88 -0.82 11.97
N VAL A 76 -5.25 -0.58 13.23
CA VAL A 76 -4.36 0.05 14.20
C VAL A 76 -3.21 -0.91 14.54
N ASN A 77 -1.98 -0.43 14.34
CA ASN A 77 -0.80 -1.16 14.79
C ASN A 77 -0.61 -0.96 16.30
N LYS A 78 -0.93 -2.00 17.09
CA LYS A 78 -0.82 -1.99 18.56
C LYS A 78 0.57 -1.61 19.09
N ARG A 79 1.66 -1.88 18.33
CA ARG A 79 3.02 -1.50 18.74
C ARG A 79 3.21 0.01 18.64
N ILE A 80 2.69 0.62 17.58
CA ILE A 80 2.72 2.07 17.38
C ILE A 80 1.87 2.76 18.44
N GLU A 81 0.69 2.23 18.73
CA GLU A 81 -0.17 2.75 19.79
C GLU A 81 0.52 2.72 21.16
N LYS A 82 1.10 1.58 21.54
CA LYS A 82 1.84 1.45 22.79
C LYS A 82 3.02 2.42 22.89
N TYR A 83 3.75 2.62 21.79
CA TYR A 83 4.83 3.61 21.71
C TYR A 83 4.33 5.04 21.94
N TYR A 84 3.22 5.43 21.32
CA TYR A 84 2.66 6.76 21.54
C TYR A 84 2.10 6.94 22.95
N GLN A 85 1.57 5.89 23.57
CA GLN A 85 1.15 5.92 24.98
C GLN A 85 2.35 6.17 25.90
N SER A 86 3.45 5.45 25.73
CA SER A 86 4.65 5.65 26.55
C SER A 86 5.25 7.04 26.33
N PHE A 87 5.34 7.49 25.08
CA PHE A 87 5.82 8.83 24.74
C PHE A 87 4.96 9.93 25.38
N LYS A 88 3.63 9.81 25.35
CA LYS A 88 2.73 10.79 26.01
C LYS A 88 2.89 10.81 27.53
N ALA A 89 3.09 9.65 28.15
CA ALA A 89 3.33 9.55 29.59
C ALA A 89 4.66 10.23 29.99
N GLU A 90 5.72 9.99 29.22
CA GLU A 90 7.03 10.65 29.42
C GLU A 90 6.91 12.18 29.30
N GLN A 91 6.23 12.68 28.25
CA GLN A 91 6.04 14.12 28.05
C GLN A 91 5.21 14.77 29.15
N THR A 92 4.20 14.05 29.66
CA THR A 92 3.38 14.53 30.78
C THR A 92 4.22 14.63 32.05
N ASN A 93 5.02 13.61 32.36
CA ASN A 93 5.89 13.61 33.53
C ASN A 93 6.92 14.76 33.50
N ILE A 94 7.49 15.06 32.33
CA ILE A 94 8.40 16.21 32.14
C ILE A 94 7.66 17.55 32.34
N ALA A 95 6.43 17.67 31.85
CA ALA A 95 5.65 18.91 31.97
C ALA A 95 5.11 19.17 33.40
N THR A 96 5.00 18.12 34.21
CA THR A 96 4.55 18.21 35.62
C THR A 96 5.68 18.24 36.64
N ALA A 97 6.94 18.12 36.21
CA ALA A 97 8.14 18.23 37.03
C ALA A 97 8.72 19.66 36.99
#